data_AF-A0A3D8SH32-F1
#
_entry.id   AF-A0A3D8SH32-F1
#
_cell.length_a   1.000
_cell.length_b   1.000
_cell.length_c   1.000
_cell.angle_alpha   90.00
_cell.angle_beta   90.00
_cell.angle_gamma   90.00
#
_symmetry.space_group_name_H-M   'P 1'
#
loop_
_entity.id
_entity.type
_entity.pdbx_description
1 polymer ?
#
loop_
_entity_poly.entity_id
_entity_poly.type
_entity_poly.pdbx_seq_one_letter_code
_entity_poly.pdbx_strand_id
1 'polypeptide(L)'
;MDFYASAFVLLISACGLLTWRQYRTSEETAEQKGLTQQDAYSPSQKAEAKKFSKLFLTVYCLVMASDWLQGPYVYSLYKDQFELQETVVAALFTTGFVSAGISGYYVGHFADKFGRKTACLLFCVTYAISCFSTLIPSLPVLFIGRVFGGISTSLMYSAVESWMVTEYHKRQLEKSGTSLSSMFGIMTMLNSIVAILSGVFSEWLVRITSTRRSPFMASAALLIISFMIISRTWTENYGDSGNASETSNPTVPAKNVIKMVFTDQRILTLGLASCFFEGSMYLFVFFWTPALKAARSQASTNGDHHAAGLPLGMIFACFMASVMLGSLLFNLLVSKYRIISHSRLLTIIFATASSSLLVTVVVKDETLTFWSFCVFEACVGMYWPSVGYLKGLVIDDSVRARVYGLMRIPLNIFVVVALSLIQEGEAYRNQVFMTCSGLLVVVSGIFHYVVTESVS
;
A
#
# COMPACT_ATOMS: atom_id res chain seq x y z
N MET A 1 7.95 -12.49 27.32
CA MET A 1 7.75 -12.32 25.86
C MET A 1 8.50 -11.08 25.45
N ASP A 2 9.15 -11.09 24.28
CA ASP A 2 9.73 -9.88 23.70
C ASP A 2 8.65 -8.78 23.58
N PHE A 3 9.00 -7.53 23.88
CA PHE A 3 8.10 -6.37 23.81
C PHE A 3 7.30 -6.30 22.48
N TYR A 4 7.97 -6.57 21.36
CA TYR A 4 7.32 -6.57 20.04
C TYR A 4 6.34 -7.74 19.85
N ALA A 5 6.59 -8.89 20.47
CA ALA A 5 5.68 -10.02 20.40
C ALA A 5 4.40 -9.77 21.22
N SER A 6 4.50 -9.12 22.39
CA SER A 6 3.31 -8.74 23.16
C SER A 6 2.50 -7.65 22.44
N ALA A 7 3.16 -6.65 21.85
CA ALA A 7 2.50 -5.64 21.03
C ALA A 7 1.79 -6.26 19.81
N PHE A 8 2.43 -7.22 19.14
CA PHE A 8 1.85 -7.96 18.03
C PHE A 8 0.57 -8.70 18.44
N VAL A 9 0.62 -9.48 19.53
CA VAL A 9 -0.55 -10.21 20.03
C VAL A 9 -1.69 -9.25 20.37
N LEU A 10 -1.39 -8.10 20.98
CA LEU A 10 -2.39 -7.08 21.31
C LEU A 10 -3.08 -6.54 20.04
N LEU A 11 -2.29 -6.13 19.03
CA LEU A 11 -2.81 -5.56 17.78
C LEU A 11 -3.63 -6.59 16.99
N ILE A 12 -3.15 -7.83 16.88
CA ILE A 12 -3.88 -8.90 16.19
C ILE A 12 -5.16 -9.28 16.92
N SER A 13 -5.13 -9.34 18.26
CA SER A 13 -6.34 -9.59 19.06
C SER A 13 -7.38 -8.49 18.86
N ALA A 14 -6.95 -7.21 18.84
CA ALA A 14 -7.84 -6.09 18.55
C ALA A 14 -8.43 -6.18 17.13
N CYS A 15 -7.61 -6.46 16.13
CA CYS A 15 -8.05 -6.69 14.75
C CYS A 15 -9.06 -7.84 14.65
N GLY A 16 -8.77 -8.97 15.30
CA GLY A 16 -9.64 -10.15 15.33
C GLY A 16 -10.99 -9.86 15.98
N LEU A 17 -11.00 -9.17 17.12
CA LEU A 17 -12.22 -8.77 17.81
C LEU A 17 -13.09 -7.83 16.97
N LEU A 18 -12.49 -6.83 16.31
CA LEU A 18 -13.24 -5.91 15.46
C LEU A 18 -13.75 -6.59 14.19
N THR A 19 -12.94 -7.44 13.57
CA THR A 19 -13.34 -8.22 12.38
C THR A 19 -14.50 -9.14 12.73
N TRP A 20 -14.41 -9.85 13.86
CA TRP A 20 -15.49 -10.72 14.35
C TRP A 20 -16.79 -9.93 14.63
N ARG A 21 -16.68 -8.75 15.26
CA ARG A 21 -17.84 -7.87 15.48
C ARG A 21 -18.47 -7.39 14.17
N GLN A 22 -17.66 -7.02 13.18
CA GLN A 22 -18.15 -6.60 11.86
C GLN A 22 -18.80 -7.76 11.11
N TYR A 23 -18.19 -8.94 11.14
CA TYR A 23 -18.72 -10.14 10.52
C TYR A 23 -20.09 -10.52 11.10
N ARG A 24 -20.20 -10.60 12.44
CA ARG A 24 -21.46 -10.94 13.11
C ARG A 24 -22.58 -9.95 12.80
N THR A 25 -22.27 -8.64 12.78
CA THR A 25 -23.27 -7.62 12.39
C THR A 25 -23.70 -7.78 10.92
N SER A 26 -22.74 -8.08 10.03
CA SER A 26 -23.01 -8.27 8.61
C SER A 26 -23.84 -9.52 8.34
N GLU A 27 -23.63 -10.58 9.12
CA GLU A 27 -24.38 -11.83 9.06
C GLU A 27 -25.83 -11.62 9.51
N GLU A 28 -26.06 -10.91 10.63
CA GLU A 28 -27.41 -10.51 11.08
C GLU A 28 -28.16 -9.69 10.01
N THR A 29 -27.44 -8.81 9.29
CA THR A 29 -28.00 -8.01 8.19
C THR A 29 -28.25 -8.84 6.92
N ALA A 30 -27.41 -9.85 6.67
CA ALA A 30 -27.51 -10.75 5.53
C ALA A 30 -28.61 -11.80 5.72
N GLU A 31 -28.82 -12.32 6.93
CA GLU A 31 -29.94 -13.19 7.27
C GLU A 31 -31.29 -12.46 7.06
N GLN A 32 -31.37 -11.18 7.42
CA GLN A 32 -32.55 -10.35 7.13
C GLN A 32 -32.81 -10.13 5.63
N LYS A 33 -31.76 -10.02 4.81
CA LYS A 33 -31.88 -9.86 3.34
C LYS A 33 -32.03 -11.19 2.59
N GLY A 34 -31.47 -12.27 3.14
CA GLY A 34 -31.47 -13.62 2.56
C GLY A 34 -32.84 -14.30 2.58
N LEU A 35 -33.74 -13.86 3.47
CA LEU A 35 -35.15 -14.27 3.50
C LEU A 35 -35.94 -13.80 2.26
N THR A 36 -35.40 -12.91 1.42
CA THR A 36 -36.11 -12.34 0.25
C THR A 36 -35.56 -12.79 -1.11
N GLN A 37 -34.44 -13.53 -1.17
CA GLN A 37 -33.71 -13.72 -2.43
C GLN A 37 -33.08 -15.12 -2.57
N GLN A 38 -33.87 -16.18 -2.34
CA GLN A 38 -33.35 -17.55 -2.35
C GLN A 38 -33.33 -18.26 -3.71
N ASP A 39 -34.05 -17.80 -4.73
CA ASP A 39 -34.18 -18.55 -5.99
C ASP A 39 -33.83 -17.71 -7.23
N ALA A 40 -32.61 -17.83 -7.76
CA ALA A 40 -32.29 -17.26 -9.08
C ALA A 40 -31.08 -17.88 -9.83
N TYR A 41 -30.20 -18.64 -9.18
CA TYR A 41 -28.90 -18.99 -9.77
C TYR A 41 -28.64 -20.50 -9.81
N SER A 42 -28.26 -21.00 -10.99
CA SER A 42 -27.96 -22.43 -11.17
C SER A 42 -26.73 -22.86 -10.33
N PRO A 43 -26.73 -24.08 -9.76
CA PRO A 43 -25.60 -24.59 -8.97
C PRO A 43 -24.26 -24.61 -9.72
N SER A 44 -24.28 -24.85 -11.04
CA SER A 44 -23.09 -24.87 -11.91
C SER A 44 -22.43 -23.50 -12.03
N GLN A 45 -23.22 -22.43 -12.19
CA GLN A 45 -22.73 -21.05 -12.27
C GLN A 45 -22.08 -20.57 -10.97
N LYS A 46 -22.65 -20.96 -9.81
CA LYS A 46 -22.04 -20.69 -8.49
C LYS A 46 -20.71 -21.44 -8.32
N ALA A 47 -20.63 -22.68 -8.78
CA ALA A 47 -19.41 -23.49 -8.71
C ALA A 47 -18.29 -22.91 -9.59
N GLU A 48 -18.62 -22.44 -10.79
CA GLU A 48 -17.66 -21.80 -11.70
C GLU A 48 -17.11 -20.48 -11.12
N ALA A 49 -18.01 -19.63 -10.60
CA ALA A 49 -17.61 -18.38 -9.95
C ALA A 49 -16.68 -18.63 -8.76
N LYS A 50 -17.01 -19.61 -7.90
CA LYS A 50 -16.16 -20.00 -6.75
C LYS A 50 -14.80 -20.52 -7.19
N LYS A 51 -14.75 -21.33 -8.26
CA LYS A 51 -13.49 -21.85 -8.83
C LYS A 51 -12.62 -20.70 -9.37
N PHE A 52 -13.22 -19.77 -10.11
CA PHE A 52 -12.54 -18.58 -10.60
C PHE A 52 -11.98 -17.72 -9.45
N SER A 53 -12.83 -17.35 -8.48
CA SER A 53 -12.40 -16.54 -7.34
C SER A 53 -11.29 -17.21 -6.55
N LYS A 54 -11.39 -18.52 -6.27
CA LYS A 54 -10.32 -19.25 -5.56
C LYS A 54 -9.00 -19.21 -6.34
N LEU A 55 -9.04 -19.47 -7.64
CA LEU A 55 -7.85 -19.46 -8.47
C LEU A 55 -7.19 -18.08 -8.50
N PHE A 56 -7.98 -17.03 -8.79
CA PHE A 56 -7.48 -15.67 -8.86
C PHE A 56 -6.94 -15.20 -7.51
N LEU A 57 -7.69 -15.40 -6.42
CA LEU A 57 -7.26 -14.98 -5.08
C LEU A 57 -6.01 -15.72 -4.62
N THR A 58 -5.82 -16.98 -5.01
CA THR A 58 -4.58 -17.72 -4.73
C THR A 58 -3.38 -17.03 -5.39
N VAL A 59 -3.50 -16.69 -6.68
CA VAL A 59 -2.44 -15.97 -7.41
C VAL A 59 -2.22 -14.58 -6.79
N TYR A 60 -3.29 -13.84 -6.51
CA TYR A 60 -3.21 -12.52 -5.88
C TYR A 60 -2.46 -12.57 -4.54
N CYS A 61 -2.79 -13.53 -3.67
CA CYS A 61 -2.08 -13.70 -2.40
C CYS A 61 -0.60 -14.02 -2.58
N LEU A 62 -0.23 -14.87 -3.55
CA LEU A 62 1.18 -15.19 -3.82
C LEU A 62 1.95 -13.97 -4.33
N VAL A 63 1.34 -13.21 -5.23
CA VAL A 63 1.90 -11.97 -5.79
C VAL A 63 2.10 -10.94 -4.68
N MET A 64 1.08 -10.65 -3.87
CA MET A 64 1.17 -9.72 -2.76
C MET A 64 2.17 -10.20 -1.69
N ALA A 65 2.20 -11.51 -1.40
CA ALA A 65 3.14 -12.08 -0.44
C ALA A 65 4.59 -11.83 -0.88
N SER A 66 4.90 -11.98 -2.17
CA SER A 66 6.24 -11.74 -2.71
C SER A 66 6.72 -10.29 -2.55
N ASP A 67 5.81 -9.33 -2.51
CA ASP A 67 6.13 -7.93 -2.26
C ASP A 67 6.35 -7.66 -0.77
N TRP A 68 5.38 -8.08 0.05
CA TRP A 68 5.40 -7.83 1.49
C TRP A 68 6.53 -8.53 2.23
N LEU A 69 7.05 -9.66 1.72
CA LEU A 69 8.18 -10.36 2.34
C LEU A 69 9.47 -9.53 2.35
N GLN A 70 9.68 -8.67 1.35
CA GLN A 70 10.89 -7.87 1.22
C GLN A 70 10.81 -6.60 2.07
N GLY A 71 9.61 -6.03 2.23
CA GLY A 71 9.33 -4.76 2.89
C GLY A 71 10.16 -4.48 4.16
N PRO A 72 10.18 -5.37 5.17
CA PRO A 72 10.89 -5.13 6.43
C PRO A 72 12.42 -5.05 6.27
N TYR A 73 12.99 -5.70 5.26
CA TYR A 73 14.43 -5.93 5.17
C TYR A 73 15.13 -5.10 4.10
N VAL A 74 14.41 -4.41 3.21
CA VAL A 74 15.02 -3.65 2.11
C VAL A 74 16.07 -2.65 2.57
N TYR A 75 15.75 -1.79 3.54
CA TYR A 75 16.71 -0.83 4.08
C TYR A 75 17.89 -1.55 4.75
N SER A 76 17.59 -2.51 5.63
CA SER A 76 18.60 -3.24 6.40
C SER A 76 19.54 -4.10 5.55
N LEU A 77 19.07 -4.62 4.42
CA LEU A 77 19.88 -5.37 3.48
C LEU A 77 20.96 -4.48 2.87
N TYR A 78 20.58 -3.29 2.42
CA TYR A 78 21.54 -2.37 1.79
C TYR A 78 22.43 -1.66 2.80
N LYS A 79 21.88 -1.18 3.92
CA LYS A 79 22.66 -0.46 4.92
C LYS A 79 23.49 -1.39 5.81
N ASP A 80 22.89 -2.45 6.37
CA ASP A 80 23.57 -3.28 7.37
C ASP A 80 24.33 -4.45 6.76
N GLN A 81 23.80 -5.10 5.72
CA GLN A 81 24.43 -6.30 5.16
C GLN A 81 25.41 -5.99 4.02
N PHE A 82 25.15 -4.96 3.20
CA PHE A 82 26.08 -4.51 2.16
C PHE A 82 26.92 -3.32 2.59
N GLU A 83 26.71 -2.81 3.81
CA GLU A 83 27.48 -1.73 4.41
C GLU A 83 27.53 -0.46 3.53
N LEU A 84 26.45 -0.21 2.77
CA LEU A 84 26.37 0.96 1.90
C LEU A 84 26.14 2.25 2.69
N GLN A 85 26.63 3.37 2.16
CA GLN A 85 26.28 4.69 2.69
C GLN A 85 24.77 4.94 2.56
N GLU A 86 24.17 5.61 3.54
CA GLU A 86 22.72 5.85 3.56
C GLU A 86 22.27 6.72 2.38
N THR A 87 23.15 7.59 1.87
CA THR A 87 22.96 8.35 0.63
C THR A 87 22.80 7.44 -0.59
N VAL A 88 23.58 6.36 -0.67
CA VAL A 88 23.48 5.36 -1.75
C VAL A 88 22.22 4.51 -1.56
N VAL A 89 21.86 4.15 -0.33
CA VAL A 89 20.60 3.45 -0.03
C VAL A 89 19.41 4.31 -0.46
N ALA A 90 19.42 5.60 -0.14
CA ALA A 90 18.41 6.56 -0.58
C ALA A 90 18.32 6.63 -2.10
N ALA A 91 19.46 6.73 -2.80
CA ALA A 91 19.49 6.72 -4.27
C ALA A 91 18.89 5.43 -4.87
N LEU A 92 19.12 4.26 -4.25
CA LEU A 92 18.51 2.99 -4.66
C LEU A 92 16.99 2.99 -4.47
N PHE A 93 16.48 3.54 -3.36
CA PHE A 93 15.03 3.72 -3.15
C PHE A 93 14.44 4.71 -4.15
N THR A 94 15.07 5.87 -4.34
CA THR A 94 14.68 6.89 -5.33
C THR A 94 14.60 6.29 -6.73
N THR A 95 15.58 5.47 -7.12
CA THR A 95 15.58 4.81 -8.43
C THR A 95 14.35 3.91 -8.62
N GLY A 96 13.99 3.13 -7.59
CA GLY A 96 12.77 2.32 -7.62
C GLY A 96 11.51 3.17 -7.74
N PHE A 97 11.40 4.25 -6.96
CA PHE A 97 10.26 5.17 -7.01
C PHE A 97 10.13 5.88 -8.36
N VAL A 98 11.22 6.40 -8.91
CA VAL A 98 11.24 7.07 -10.23
C VAL A 98 10.84 6.07 -11.31
N SER A 99 11.42 4.86 -11.28
CA SER A 99 11.10 3.81 -12.24
C SER A 99 9.63 3.39 -12.15
N ALA A 100 9.07 3.23 -10.95
CA ALA A 100 7.63 2.97 -10.76
C ALA A 100 6.77 4.12 -11.29
N GLY A 101 7.11 5.38 -10.96
CA GLY A 101 6.38 6.55 -11.43
C GLY A 101 6.33 6.67 -12.96
N ILE A 102 7.46 6.46 -13.63
CA ILE A 102 7.55 6.50 -15.11
C ILE A 102 6.81 5.32 -15.72
N SER A 103 7.10 4.09 -15.27
CA SER A 103 6.50 2.88 -15.83
C SER A 103 4.99 2.84 -15.64
N GLY A 104 4.47 3.36 -14.52
CA GLY A 104 3.03 3.39 -14.22
C GLY A 104 2.20 4.11 -15.29
N TYR A 105 2.78 5.11 -15.99
CA TYR A 105 2.10 5.79 -17.10
C TYR A 105 1.92 4.89 -18.34
N TYR A 106 2.89 4.01 -18.60
CA TYR A 106 2.93 3.17 -19.81
C TYR A 106 2.33 1.78 -19.61
N VAL A 107 2.33 1.27 -18.37
CA VAL A 107 1.92 -0.10 -18.05
C VAL A 107 0.48 -0.40 -18.46
N GLY A 108 -0.46 0.54 -18.28
CA GLY A 108 -1.86 0.35 -18.68
C GLY A 108 -2.00 0.11 -20.19
N HIS A 109 -1.45 1.02 -21.00
CA HIS A 109 -1.44 0.89 -22.46
C HIS A 109 -0.69 -0.37 -22.92
N PHE A 110 0.41 -0.72 -22.26
CA PHE A 110 1.14 -1.95 -22.55
C PHE A 110 0.29 -3.20 -22.29
N ALA A 111 -0.37 -3.28 -21.12
CA ALA A 111 -1.21 -4.40 -20.75
C ALA A 111 -2.42 -4.55 -21.68
N ASP A 112 -3.00 -3.44 -22.13
CA ASP A 112 -4.13 -3.47 -23.06
C ASP A 112 -3.71 -3.89 -24.47
N LYS A 113 -2.54 -3.45 -24.96
CA LYS A 113 -2.05 -3.75 -26.32
C LYS A 113 -1.41 -5.13 -26.45
N PHE A 114 -0.58 -5.52 -25.49
CA PHE A 114 0.22 -6.76 -25.55
C PHE A 114 -0.39 -7.91 -24.74
N GLY A 115 -1.47 -7.65 -23.99
CA GLY A 115 -2.18 -8.65 -23.20
C GLY A 115 -1.89 -8.53 -21.71
N ARG A 116 -2.95 -8.63 -20.90
CA ARG A 116 -2.89 -8.44 -19.44
C ARG A 116 -2.27 -9.65 -18.73
N LYS A 117 -2.43 -10.87 -19.27
CA LYS A 117 -1.71 -12.06 -18.76
C LYS A 117 -0.22 -11.89 -19.00
N THR A 118 0.18 -11.48 -20.21
CA THR A 118 1.59 -11.21 -20.53
C THR A 118 2.19 -10.14 -19.61
N ALA A 119 1.45 -9.08 -19.28
CA ALA A 119 1.87 -8.09 -18.30
C ALA A 119 2.07 -8.68 -16.88
N CYS A 120 1.20 -9.60 -16.44
CA CYS A 120 1.37 -10.29 -15.15
C CYS A 120 2.55 -11.27 -15.13
N LEU A 121 2.85 -11.92 -16.27
CA LEU A 121 4.05 -12.76 -16.40
C LEU A 121 5.33 -11.89 -16.41
N LEU A 122 5.29 -10.75 -17.09
CA LEU A 122 6.37 -9.77 -17.10
C LEU A 122 6.63 -9.24 -15.69
N PHE A 123 5.59 -8.98 -14.89
CA PHE A 123 5.71 -8.67 -13.47
C PHE A 123 6.53 -9.73 -12.74
N CYS A 124 6.19 -11.01 -12.89
CA CYS A 124 6.88 -12.09 -12.19
C CYS A 124 8.37 -12.15 -12.56
N VAL A 125 8.69 -12.00 -13.85
CA VAL A 125 10.07 -12.03 -14.35
C VAL A 125 10.87 -10.82 -13.88
N THR A 126 10.34 -9.62 -14.08
CA THR A 126 11.02 -8.36 -13.68
C THR A 126 11.24 -8.31 -12.17
N TYR A 127 10.26 -8.75 -11.37
CA TYR A 127 10.42 -8.76 -9.92
C TYR A 127 11.38 -9.84 -9.43
N ALA A 128 11.41 -11.00 -10.08
CA ALA A 128 12.41 -12.04 -9.79
C ALA A 128 13.83 -11.54 -10.11
N ILE A 129 14.04 -10.81 -11.21
CA ILE A 129 15.32 -10.16 -11.53
C ILE A 129 15.74 -9.19 -10.43
N SER A 130 14.81 -8.36 -9.93
CA SER A 130 15.05 -7.47 -8.79
C SER A 130 15.43 -8.24 -7.51
N CYS A 131 14.82 -9.40 -7.26
CA CYS A 131 15.18 -10.24 -6.12
C CYS A 131 16.59 -10.84 -6.30
N PHE A 132 16.89 -11.43 -7.46
CA PHE A 132 18.17 -12.05 -7.74
C PHE A 132 19.33 -11.05 -7.82
N SER A 133 19.08 -9.81 -8.21
CA SER A 133 20.11 -8.76 -8.22
C SER A 133 20.71 -8.53 -6.82
N THR A 134 19.95 -8.82 -5.75
CA THR A 134 20.44 -8.72 -4.37
C THR A 134 21.50 -9.78 -3.99
N LEU A 135 21.69 -10.81 -4.83
CA LEU A 135 22.75 -11.79 -4.63
C LEU A 135 24.12 -11.24 -5.01
N ILE A 136 24.16 -10.25 -5.91
CA ILE A 136 25.39 -9.66 -6.43
C ILE A 136 25.58 -8.29 -5.76
N PRO A 137 26.52 -8.13 -4.82
CA PRO A 137 26.75 -6.88 -4.11
C PRO A 137 27.55 -5.87 -4.96
N SER A 138 27.12 -5.62 -6.20
CA SER A 138 27.70 -4.61 -7.07
C SER A 138 26.70 -3.50 -7.32
N LEU A 139 27.12 -2.24 -7.09
CA LEU A 139 26.21 -1.08 -7.19
C LEU A 139 25.45 -1.02 -8.51
N PRO A 140 26.06 -1.20 -9.70
CA PRO A 140 25.32 -1.17 -10.96
C PRO A 140 24.21 -2.23 -11.03
N VAL A 141 24.46 -3.44 -10.55
CA VAL A 141 23.46 -4.52 -10.54
C VAL A 141 22.33 -4.21 -9.56
N LEU A 142 22.63 -3.59 -8.42
CA LEU A 142 21.60 -3.17 -7.47
C LEU A 142 20.70 -2.07 -8.04
N PHE A 143 21.27 -1.09 -8.76
CA PHE A 143 20.49 -0.05 -9.44
C PHE A 143 19.61 -0.65 -10.55
N ILE A 144 20.15 -1.55 -11.37
CA ILE A 144 19.38 -2.27 -12.39
C ILE A 144 18.24 -3.06 -11.73
N GLY A 145 18.52 -3.77 -10.64
CA GLY A 145 17.52 -4.46 -9.85
C GLY A 145 16.39 -3.54 -9.39
N ARG A 146 16.73 -2.35 -8.88
CA ARG A 146 15.75 -1.35 -8.44
C ARG A 146 14.90 -0.78 -9.57
N VAL A 147 15.46 -0.60 -10.77
CA VAL A 147 14.67 -0.25 -11.96
C VAL A 147 13.66 -1.35 -12.27
N PHE A 148 14.08 -2.61 -12.29
CA PHE A 148 13.14 -3.72 -12.51
C PHE A 148 12.09 -3.84 -11.40
N GLY A 149 12.46 -3.59 -10.14
CA GLY A 149 11.54 -3.55 -9.00
C GLY A 149 10.50 -2.42 -9.09
N GLY A 150 10.90 -1.26 -9.63
CA GLY A 150 9.96 -0.17 -9.90
C GLY A 150 8.96 -0.52 -11.00
N ILE A 151 9.44 -1.08 -12.12
CA ILE A 151 8.60 -1.55 -13.23
C ILE A 151 7.61 -2.62 -12.75
N SER A 152 8.08 -3.59 -11.95
CA SER A 152 7.23 -4.65 -11.42
C SER A 152 6.17 -4.10 -10.48
N THR A 153 6.48 -3.13 -9.61
CA THR A 153 5.49 -2.51 -8.72
C THR A 153 4.32 -1.91 -9.51
N SER A 154 4.61 -1.22 -10.61
CA SER A 154 3.58 -0.66 -11.50
C SER A 154 2.72 -1.74 -12.16
N LEU A 155 3.35 -2.82 -12.63
CA LEU A 155 2.65 -3.96 -13.23
C LEU A 155 1.78 -4.70 -12.20
N MET A 156 2.25 -4.84 -10.97
CA MET A 156 1.55 -5.56 -9.91
C MET A 156 0.18 -4.97 -9.61
N TYR A 157 0.12 -3.66 -9.32
CA TYR A 157 -1.12 -2.98 -8.96
C TYR A 157 -2.05 -2.75 -10.17
N SER A 158 -1.50 -2.58 -11.38
CA SER A 158 -2.31 -2.30 -12.56
C SER A 158 -2.79 -3.56 -13.29
N ALA A 159 -1.88 -4.47 -13.64
CA ALA A 159 -2.17 -5.56 -14.58
C ALA A 159 -3.01 -6.68 -13.95
N VAL A 160 -2.74 -7.03 -12.68
CA VAL A 160 -3.42 -8.12 -11.97
C VAL A 160 -4.91 -7.79 -11.76
N GLU A 161 -5.20 -6.59 -11.29
CA GLU A 161 -6.59 -6.12 -11.11
C GLU A 161 -7.31 -5.98 -12.44
N SER A 162 -6.63 -5.41 -13.45
CA SER A 162 -7.19 -5.25 -14.80
C SER A 162 -7.55 -6.60 -15.43
N TRP A 163 -6.70 -7.61 -15.31
CA TRP A 163 -7.00 -8.95 -15.82
C TRP A 163 -8.25 -9.54 -15.15
N MET A 164 -8.39 -9.37 -13.82
CA MET A 164 -9.54 -9.85 -13.05
C MET A 164 -10.84 -9.22 -13.52
N VAL A 165 -10.88 -7.90 -13.66
CA VAL A 165 -12.09 -7.16 -14.07
C VAL A 165 -12.55 -7.60 -15.45
N THR A 166 -11.64 -7.71 -16.42
CA THR A 166 -12.01 -8.17 -17.78
C THR A 166 -12.54 -9.59 -17.78
N GLU A 167 -11.88 -10.50 -17.07
CA GLU A 167 -12.29 -11.90 -17.03
C GLU A 167 -13.63 -12.08 -16.29
N TYR A 168 -13.87 -11.26 -15.26
CA TYR A 168 -15.13 -11.21 -14.51
C TYR A 168 -16.32 -10.85 -15.42
N HIS A 169 -16.19 -9.81 -16.24
CA HIS A 169 -17.23 -9.41 -17.20
C HIS A 169 -17.37 -10.40 -18.35
N LYS A 170 -16.25 -10.92 -18.89
CA LYS A 170 -16.24 -11.91 -19.98
C LYS A 170 -17.02 -13.17 -19.61
N ARG A 171 -16.89 -13.63 -18.36
CA ARG A 171 -17.60 -14.80 -17.83
C ARG A 171 -18.99 -14.49 -17.28
N GLN A 172 -19.42 -13.23 -17.35
CA GLN A 172 -20.71 -12.74 -16.83
C GLN A 172 -20.95 -13.18 -15.37
N LEU A 173 -19.92 -13.15 -14.53
CA LEU A 173 -19.97 -13.66 -13.14
C LEU A 173 -20.93 -12.86 -12.24
N GLU A 174 -21.36 -11.67 -12.69
CA GLU A 174 -22.48 -10.92 -12.10
C GLU A 174 -23.75 -11.77 -11.99
N LYS A 175 -24.00 -12.65 -12.98
CA LYS A 175 -25.13 -13.57 -13.02
C LYS A 175 -24.96 -14.77 -12.08
N SER A 176 -23.82 -14.92 -11.40
CA SER A 176 -23.58 -16.00 -10.43
C SER A 176 -23.75 -15.56 -8.97
N GLY A 177 -24.14 -14.30 -8.74
CA GLY A 177 -24.37 -13.73 -7.40
C GLY A 177 -23.12 -13.17 -6.70
N THR A 178 -21.95 -13.22 -7.35
CA THR A 178 -20.72 -12.61 -6.81
C THR A 178 -20.58 -11.19 -7.34
N SER A 179 -20.75 -10.17 -6.50
CA SER A 179 -20.54 -8.78 -6.92
C SER A 179 -19.04 -8.44 -7.04
N LEU A 180 -18.69 -7.59 -8.02
CA LEU A 180 -17.32 -7.12 -8.21
C LEU A 180 -16.79 -6.36 -6.98
N SER A 181 -17.64 -5.56 -6.33
CA SER A 181 -17.30 -4.87 -5.07
C SER A 181 -16.97 -5.85 -3.94
N SER A 182 -17.69 -6.97 -3.83
CA SER A 182 -17.38 -8.02 -2.84
C SER A 182 -16.02 -8.66 -3.13
N MET A 183 -15.69 -8.90 -4.40
CA MET A 183 -14.38 -9.42 -4.82
C MET A 183 -13.23 -8.48 -4.42
N PHE A 184 -13.36 -7.18 -4.71
CA PHE A 184 -12.38 -6.17 -4.27
C PHE A 184 -12.26 -6.09 -2.75
N GLY A 185 -13.38 -6.19 -2.02
CA GLY A 185 -13.36 -6.23 -0.55
C GLY A 185 -12.57 -7.43 -0.01
N ILE A 186 -12.75 -8.62 -0.60
CA ILE A 186 -12.00 -9.83 -0.25
C ILE A 186 -10.51 -9.65 -0.58
N MET A 187 -10.18 -9.07 -1.74
CA MET A 187 -8.78 -8.79 -2.11
C MET A 187 -8.11 -7.87 -1.10
N THR A 188 -8.74 -6.76 -0.72
CA THR A 188 -8.20 -5.84 0.28
C THR A 188 -7.99 -6.52 1.64
N MET A 189 -8.96 -7.32 2.11
CA MET A 189 -8.83 -8.08 3.35
C MET A 189 -7.66 -9.08 3.29
N LEU A 190 -7.57 -9.85 2.21
CA LEU A 190 -6.50 -10.82 2.01
C LEU A 190 -5.13 -10.15 1.92
N ASN A 191 -5.04 -8.98 1.27
CA ASN A 191 -3.80 -8.22 1.20
C ASN A 191 -3.30 -7.84 2.60
N SER A 192 -4.18 -7.35 3.48
CA SER A 192 -3.81 -7.03 4.87
C SER A 192 -3.33 -8.27 5.64
N ILE A 193 -4.04 -9.40 5.52
CA ILE A 193 -3.65 -10.65 6.18
C ILE A 193 -2.29 -11.14 5.66
N VAL A 194 -2.11 -11.14 4.34
CA VAL A 194 -0.85 -11.55 3.69
C VAL A 194 0.30 -10.64 4.12
N ALA A 195 0.10 -9.33 4.20
CA ALA A 195 1.13 -8.40 4.65
C ALA A 195 1.61 -8.70 6.09
N ILE A 196 0.69 -8.98 7.01
CA ILE A 196 0.99 -9.38 8.38
C ILE A 196 1.76 -10.71 8.42
N LEU A 197 1.25 -11.73 7.71
CA LEU A 197 1.88 -13.06 7.67
C LEU A 197 3.27 -13.02 7.04
N SER A 198 3.46 -12.22 5.98
CA SER A 198 4.77 -12.01 5.35
C SER A 198 5.76 -11.35 6.31
N GLY A 199 5.33 -10.40 7.15
CA GLY A 199 6.18 -9.83 8.20
C GLY A 199 6.67 -10.88 9.20
N VAL A 200 5.78 -11.73 9.70
CA VAL A 200 6.13 -12.83 10.63
C VAL A 200 7.02 -13.89 9.94
N PHE A 201 6.69 -14.28 8.71
CA PHE A 201 7.44 -15.30 7.97
C PHE A 201 8.84 -14.81 7.58
N SER A 202 8.98 -13.56 7.16
CA SER A 202 10.29 -12.97 6.86
C SER A 202 11.17 -12.88 8.10
N GLU A 203 10.61 -12.53 9.27
CA GLU A 203 11.35 -12.61 10.55
C GLU A 203 11.83 -14.02 10.84
N TRP A 204 10.95 -15.00 10.74
CA TRP A 204 11.30 -16.40 10.96
C TRP A 204 12.41 -16.88 10.02
N LEU A 205 12.34 -16.53 8.73
CA LEU A 205 13.37 -16.85 7.74
C LEU A 205 14.73 -16.23 8.11
N VAL A 206 14.75 -14.96 8.50
CA VAL A 206 16.00 -14.27 8.86
C VAL A 206 16.58 -14.84 10.15
N ARG A 207 15.75 -15.22 11.13
CA ARG A 207 16.21 -15.89 12.36
C ARG A 207 16.90 -17.22 12.08
N ILE A 208 16.37 -18.04 11.17
CA ILE A 208 16.95 -19.34 10.83
C ILE A 208 18.21 -19.19 9.96
N THR A 209 18.14 -18.36 8.93
CA THR A 209 19.22 -18.24 7.94
C THR A 209 20.31 -17.25 8.34
N SER A 210 20.09 -16.47 9.41
CA SER A 210 20.92 -15.35 9.85
C SER A 210 21.24 -14.33 8.75
N THR A 211 20.45 -14.31 7.67
CA THR A 211 20.74 -13.58 6.44
C THR A 211 19.51 -12.79 5.98
N ARG A 212 19.67 -11.48 5.77
CA ARG A 212 18.58 -10.57 5.34
C ARG A 212 18.21 -10.72 3.87
N ARG A 213 18.97 -11.53 3.10
CA ARG A 213 18.64 -11.93 1.71
C ARG A 213 17.57 -13.02 1.64
N SER A 214 17.34 -13.79 2.71
CA SER A 214 16.41 -14.92 2.67
C SER A 214 14.96 -14.53 2.31
N PRO A 215 14.40 -13.39 2.76
CA PRO A 215 13.05 -12.98 2.34
C PRO A 215 12.98 -12.63 0.85
N PHE A 216 14.06 -12.10 0.26
CA PHE A 216 14.15 -11.83 -1.18
C PHE A 216 14.15 -13.13 -1.99
N MET A 217 14.86 -14.17 -1.53
CA MET A 217 14.87 -15.47 -2.20
C MET A 217 13.54 -16.20 -2.05
N ALA A 218 12.90 -16.11 -0.88
CA ALA A 218 11.54 -16.61 -0.70
C ALA A 218 10.54 -15.89 -1.63
N SER A 219 10.69 -14.58 -1.80
CA SER A 219 9.89 -13.80 -2.75
C SER A 219 10.09 -14.27 -4.20
N ALA A 220 11.34 -14.50 -4.62
CA ALA A 220 11.65 -15.07 -5.93
C ALA A 220 10.99 -16.44 -6.13
N ALA A 221 11.00 -17.31 -5.11
CA ALA A 221 10.33 -18.61 -5.18
C ALA A 221 8.81 -18.47 -5.35
N LEU A 222 8.16 -17.57 -4.60
CA LEU A 222 6.72 -17.27 -4.76
C LEU A 222 6.40 -16.70 -6.14
N LEU A 223 7.28 -15.89 -6.72
CA LEU A 223 7.12 -15.34 -8.07
C LEU A 223 7.23 -16.43 -9.13
N ILE A 224 8.15 -17.39 -8.99
CA ILE A 224 8.27 -18.54 -9.89
C ILE A 224 7.00 -19.41 -9.82
N ILE A 225 6.49 -19.66 -8.62
CA ILE A 225 5.22 -20.39 -8.42
C ILE A 225 4.06 -19.64 -9.07
N SER A 226 3.97 -18.33 -8.84
CA SER A 226 2.94 -17.47 -9.45
C SER A 226 3.02 -17.49 -10.97
N PHE A 227 4.23 -17.38 -11.53
CA PHE A 227 4.47 -17.48 -12.98
C PHE A 227 3.97 -18.81 -13.54
N MET A 228 4.29 -19.93 -12.89
CA MET A 228 3.82 -21.26 -13.33
C MET A 228 2.29 -21.38 -13.29
N ILE A 229 1.65 -20.89 -12.22
CA ILE A 229 0.19 -20.93 -12.09
C ILE A 229 -0.46 -20.03 -13.13
N ILE A 230 -0.04 -18.77 -13.27
CA ILE A 230 -0.58 -17.82 -14.26
C ILE A 230 -0.40 -18.37 -15.67
N SER A 231 0.80 -18.87 -16.00
CA SER A 231 1.10 -19.39 -17.34
C SER A 231 0.16 -20.53 -17.74
N ARG A 232 -0.12 -21.46 -16.81
CA ARG A 232 -0.97 -22.64 -17.05
C ARG A 232 -2.47 -22.38 -16.93
N THR A 233 -2.89 -21.45 -16.10
CA THR A 233 -4.31 -21.32 -15.70
C THR A 233 -4.98 -20.08 -16.25
N TRP A 234 -4.24 -19.02 -16.55
CA TRP A 234 -4.81 -17.78 -17.07
C TRP A 234 -4.85 -17.80 -18.59
N THR A 235 -5.96 -17.31 -19.14
CA THR A 235 -6.10 -17.02 -20.56
C THR A 235 -5.64 -15.59 -20.85
N GLU A 236 -5.08 -15.37 -22.03
CA GLU A 236 -4.75 -14.02 -22.46
C GLU A 236 -6.04 -13.23 -22.68
N ASN A 237 -6.09 -12.03 -22.12
CA ASN A 237 -7.19 -11.09 -22.33
C ASN A 237 -6.61 -9.70 -22.58
N TYR A 238 -7.31 -8.94 -23.41
CA TYR A 238 -6.91 -7.62 -23.88
C TYR A 238 -7.92 -6.60 -23.36
N GLY A 239 -7.47 -5.36 -23.18
CA GLY A 239 -8.40 -4.25 -22.99
C GLY A 239 -9.29 -4.14 -24.21
N ASP A 240 -10.60 -3.99 -24.01
CA ASP A 240 -11.61 -4.04 -25.07
C ASP A 240 -11.26 -3.06 -26.20
N SER A 241 -10.66 -3.59 -27.26
CA SER A 241 -10.41 -2.90 -28.52
C SER A 241 -11.53 -3.23 -29.53
N GLY A 242 -12.57 -3.95 -29.10
CA GLY A 242 -13.62 -4.53 -29.94
C GLY A 242 -15.01 -3.95 -29.74
N ASN A 243 -15.29 -3.28 -28.61
CA ASN A 243 -16.51 -2.48 -28.41
C ASN A 243 -16.16 -1.06 -27.99
N ALA A 244 -15.50 -0.32 -28.87
CA ALA A 244 -15.72 1.12 -28.95
C ALA A 244 -17.14 1.35 -29.49
N SER A 245 -18.16 0.97 -28.71
CA SER A 245 -19.45 1.62 -28.83
C SER A 245 -19.19 3.11 -28.62
N GLU A 246 -19.69 3.88 -29.57
CA GLU A 246 -19.60 5.33 -29.72
C GLU A 246 -20.15 6.07 -28.50
N THR A 247 -19.41 6.01 -27.40
CA THR A 247 -19.56 6.92 -26.27
C THR A 247 -18.16 7.31 -25.82
N SER A 248 -17.36 7.75 -26.79
CA SER A 248 -16.26 8.67 -26.53
C SER A 248 -16.89 9.94 -25.96
N ASN A 249 -17.15 9.93 -24.64
CA ASN A 249 -17.31 11.15 -23.88
C ASN A 249 -16.19 12.10 -24.34
N PRO A 250 -16.52 13.33 -24.76
CA PRO A 250 -15.58 14.20 -25.44
C PRO A 250 -14.32 14.26 -24.61
N THR A 251 -13.20 13.82 -25.20
CA THR A 251 -11.91 13.78 -24.54
C THR A 251 -11.56 15.21 -24.15
N VAL A 252 -11.87 15.58 -22.91
CA VAL A 252 -11.54 16.90 -22.36
C VAL A 252 -10.06 17.15 -22.66
N PRO A 253 -9.67 18.20 -23.41
CA PRO A 253 -8.28 18.42 -23.76
C PRO A 253 -7.40 18.42 -22.51
N ALA A 254 -6.18 17.89 -22.57
CA ALA A 254 -5.27 17.84 -21.41
C ALA A 254 -5.10 19.23 -20.75
N LYS A 255 -5.12 20.30 -21.56
CA LYS A 255 -5.11 21.70 -21.10
C LYS A 255 -6.29 22.06 -20.19
N ASN A 256 -7.47 21.52 -20.45
CA ASN A 256 -8.68 21.76 -19.66
C ASN A 256 -8.65 20.99 -18.34
N VAL A 257 -8.03 19.80 -18.30
CA VAL A 257 -7.83 19.02 -17.07
C VAL A 257 -6.83 19.69 -16.14
N ILE A 258 -5.70 20.19 -16.66
CA ILE A 258 -4.73 20.96 -15.86
C ILE A 258 -5.43 22.20 -15.29
N LYS A 259 -6.13 22.97 -16.14
CA LYS A 259 -6.88 24.13 -15.67
C LYS A 259 -7.89 23.77 -14.58
N MET A 260 -8.64 22.68 -14.74
CA MET A 260 -9.59 22.19 -13.73
C MET A 260 -8.91 21.89 -12.39
N VAL A 261 -7.79 21.16 -12.39
CA VAL A 261 -7.06 20.81 -11.15
C VAL A 261 -6.54 22.04 -10.41
N PHE A 262 -6.12 23.08 -11.13
CA PHE A 262 -5.62 24.33 -10.52
C PHE A 262 -6.72 25.35 -10.22
N THR A 263 -7.91 25.24 -10.82
CA THR A 263 -9.03 26.17 -10.61
C THR A 263 -9.98 25.68 -9.53
N ASP A 264 -10.19 24.37 -9.43
CA ASP A 264 -11.06 23.80 -8.40
C ASP A 264 -10.31 23.66 -7.07
N GLN A 265 -10.68 24.52 -6.12
CA GLN A 265 -10.10 24.56 -4.78
C GLN A 265 -10.24 23.22 -4.03
N ARG A 266 -11.30 22.44 -4.28
CA ARG A 266 -11.51 21.13 -3.63
C ARG A 266 -10.53 20.10 -4.17
N ILE A 267 -10.37 20.04 -5.50
CA ILE A 267 -9.41 19.15 -6.15
C ILE A 267 -7.98 19.51 -5.77
N LEU A 268 -7.64 20.80 -5.78
CA LEU A 268 -6.31 21.28 -5.41
C LEU A 268 -5.97 20.95 -3.95
N THR A 269 -6.90 21.23 -3.04
CA THR A 269 -6.73 20.94 -1.60
C THR A 269 -6.53 19.43 -1.38
N LEU A 270 -7.38 18.59 -2.00
CA LEU A 270 -7.26 17.14 -1.94
C LEU A 270 -5.95 16.62 -2.57
N GLY A 271 -5.48 17.24 -3.65
CA GLY A 271 -4.19 16.93 -4.28
C GLY A 271 -3.00 17.26 -3.40
N LEU A 272 -3.03 18.42 -2.75
CA LEU A 272 -1.98 18.86 -1.85
C LEU A 272 -1.95 18.01 -0.58
N ALA A 273 -3.10 17.63 -0.04
CA ALA A 273 -3.16 16.72 1.10
C ALA A 273 -2.68 15.30 0.75
N SER A 274 -3.09 14.76 -0.41
CA SER A 274 -2.55 13.49 -0.88
C SER A 274 -1.04 13.57 -1.08
N CYS A 275 -0.52 14.66 -1.65
CA CYS A 275 0.91 14.87 -1.84
C CYS A 275 1.68 14.82 -0.51
N PHE A 276 1.27 15.58 0.50
CA PHE A 276 2.00 15.64 1.77
C PHE A 276 1.79 14.40 2.64
N PHE A 277 0.58 13.83 2.69
CA PHE A 277 0.33 12.63 3.48
C PHE A 277 0.97 11.39 2.87
N GLU A 278 0.70 11.10 1.58
CA GLU A 278 1.31 9.96 0.89
C GLU A 278 2.83 10.14 0.78
N GLY A 279 3.30 11.38 0.60
CA GLY A 279 4.72 11.69 0.60
C GLY A 279 5.38 11.42 1.94
N SER A 280 4.75 11.85 3.04
CA SER A 280 5.22 11.55 4.40
C SER A 280 5.25 10.05 4.68
N MET A 281 4.25 9.30 4.20
CA MET A 281 4.21 7.85 4.29
C MET A 281 5.37 7.20 3.53
N TYR A 282 5.68 7.63 2.30
CA TYR A 282 6.81 7.07 1.55
C TYR A 282 8.16 7.38 2.19
N LEU A 283 8.33 8.59 2.75
CA LEU A 283 9.52 8.93 3.53
C LEU A 283 9.61 8.10 4.82
N PHE A 284 8.48 7.89 5.50
CA PHE A 284 8.40 7.04 6.68
C PHE A 284 8.89 5.61 6.38
N VAL A 285 8.48 5.00 5.25
CA VAL A 285 8.94 3.66 4.83
C VAL A 285 10.46 3.54 4.74
N PHE A 286 11.15 4.63 4.39
CA PHE A 286 12.61 4.67 4.40
C PHE A 286 13.19 4.87 5.82
N PHE A 287 12.63 5.81 6.60
CA PHE A 287 13.24 6.28 7.84
C PHE A 287 12.86 5.51 9.11
N TRP A 288 11.80 4.68 9.11
CA TRP A 288 11.36 4.00 10.32
C TRP A 288 12.42 3.05 10.90
N THR A 289 13.15 2.32 10.05
CA THR A 289 14.21 1.39 10.47
C THR A 289 15.37 2.13 11.16
N PRO A 290 15.99 3.16 10.54
CA PRO A 290 17.05 3.91 11.21
C PRO A 290 16.54 4.70 12.43
N ALA A 291 15.27 5.15 12.44
CA ALA A 291 14.68 5.81 13.60
C ALA A 291 14.61 4.89 14.84
N LEU A 292 14.08 3.66 14.69
CA LEU A 292 14.01 2.70 15.79
C LEU A 292 15.39 2.23 16.25
N LYS A 293 16.34 2.03 15.32
CA LYS A 293 17.72 1.70 15.67
C LYS A 293 18.36 2.78 16.53
N ALA A 294 18.16 4.05 16.18
CA ALA A 294 18.69 5.17 16.94
C ALA A 294 18.04 5.29 18.33
N ALA A 295 16.73 5.12 18.44
CA ALA A 295 16.02 5.13 19.72
C ALA A 295 16.54 4.02 20.66
N ARG A 296 16.76 2.81 20.11
CA ARG A 296 17.32 1.68 20.86
C ARG A 296 18.75 1.90 21.29
N SER A 297 19.63 2.42 20.42
CA SER A 297 21.02 2.68 20.77
C SER A 297 21.17 3.66 21.95
N GLN A 298 20.23 4.60 22.08
CA GLN A 298 20.21 5.56 23.17
C GLN A 298 19.56 4.99 24.45
N ALA A 299 18.61 4.07 24.33
CA ALA A 299 18.06 3.33 25.47
C ALA A 299 19.10 2.37 26.09
N SER A 300 19.93 1.72 25.27
CA SER A 300 20.99 0.81 25.73
C SER A 300 22.12 1.50 26.52
N THR A 301 22.35 2.81 26.34
CA THR A 301 23.24 3.60 27.22
C THR A 301 22.73 3.73 28.66
N ASN A 302 21.44 3.42 28.92
CA ASN A 302 20.81 3.54 30.25
C ASN A 302 20.68 2.20 31.01
N GLY A 303 21.35 1.12 30.58
CA GLY A 303 21.60 -0.05 31.44
C GLY A 303 21.11 -1.42 30.98
N ASP A 304 20.41 -1.55 29.85
CA ASP A 304 19.95 -2.85 29.36
C ASP A 304 20.73 -3.34 28.13
N HIS A 305 21.59 -4.35 28.37
CA HIS A 305 22.33 -5.09 27.36
C HIS A 305 21.40 -5.97 26.50
N HIS A 306 20.72 -5.39 25.51
CA HIS A 306 20.08 -6.17 24.45
C HIS A 306 20.91 -6.13 23.16
N ALA A 307 21.96 -6.96 23.12
CA ALA A 307 22.85 -7.18 21.97
C ALA A 307 22.18 -7.86 20.75
N ALA A 308 20.87 -8.12 20.80
CA ALA A 308 20.12 -8.70 19.69
C ALA A 308 19.60 -7.58 18.76
N GLY A 309 19.81 -7.74 17.45
CA GLY A 309 19.27 -6.85 16.43
C GLY A 309 17.75 -6.75 16.50
N LEU A 310 17.19 -5.62 16.03
CA LEU A 310 15.74 -5.39 16.00
C LEU A 310 15.03 -6.46 15.16
N PRO A 311 13.90 -7.03 15.66
CA PRO A 311 13.10 -7.98 14.90
C PRO A 311 12.24 -7.25 13.85
N LEU A 312 12.89 -6.81 12.77
CA LEU A 312 12.31 -5.94 11.74
C LEU A 312 11.03 -6.52 11.14
N GLY A 313 10.96 -7.84 10.92
CA GLY A 313 9.76 -8.47 10.36
C GLY A 313 8.58 -8.45 11.32
N MET A 314 8.80 -8.60 12.63
CA MET A 314 7.74 -8.48 13.64
C MET A 314 7.24 -7.04 13.80
N ILE A 315 8.16 -6.07 13.78
CA ILE A 315 7.80 -4.64 13.82
C ILE A 315 6.94 -4.29 12.61
N PHE A 316 7.36 -4.73 11.42
CA PHE A 316 6.59 -4.56 10.18
C PHE A 316 5.22 -5.23 10.25
N ALA A 317 5.13 -6.44 10.82
CA ALA A 317 3.84 -7.11 11.02
C ALA A 317 2.91 -6.33 11.95
N CYS A 318 3.45 -5.66 12.99
CA CYS A 318 2.68 -4.76 13.85
C CYS A 318 2.20 -3.51 13.10
N PHE A 319 3.02 -2.94 12.22
CA PHE A 319 2.60 -1.83 11.35
C PHE A 319 1.45 -2.25 10.44
N MET A 320 1.57 -3.38 9.75
CA MET A 320 0.50 -3.90 8.90
C MET A 320 -0.78 -4.25 9.69
N ALA A 321 -0.65 -4.77 10.91
CA ALA A 321 -1.77 -4.96 11.81
C ALA A 321 -2.42 -3.62 12.22
N SER A 322 -1.62 -2.57 12.42
CA SER A 322 -2.11 -1.23 12.73
C SER A 322 -2.84 -0.60 11.53
N VAL A 323 -2.34 -0.77 10.30
CA VAL A 323 -3.04 -0.38 9.06
C VAL A 323 -4.40 -1.07 8.97
N MET A 324 -4.44 -2.39 9.19
CA MET A 324 -5.69 -3.16 9.19
C MET A 324 -6.66 -2.67 10.28
N LEU A 325 -6.16 -2.42 11.49
CA LEU A 325 -6.93 -1.86 12.59
C LEU A 325 -7.55 -0.51 12.21
N GLY A 326 -6.77 0.38 11.60
CA GLY A 326 -7.24 1.67 11.08
C GLY A 326 -8.39 1.51 10.08
N SER A 327 -8.23 0.65 9.07
CA SER A 327 -9.28 0.39 8.08
C SER A 327 -10.58 -0.16 8.72
N LEU A 328 -10.46 -1.01 9.74
CA LEU A 328 -11.62 -1.52 10.49
C LEU A 328 -12.28 -0.41 11.31
N LEU A 329 -11.51 0.48 11.93
CA LEU A 329 -12.03 1.64 12.65
C LEU A 329 -12.77 2.61 11.71
N PHE A 330 -12.25 2.85 10.50
CA PHE A 330 -12.94 3.64 9.47
C PHE A 330 -14.34 3.09 9.19
N ASN A 331 -14.45 1.78 8.96
CA ASN A 331 -15.75 1.12 8.69
C ASN A 331 -16.74 1.30 9.84
N LEU A 332 -16.28 1.28 11.09
CA LEU A 332 -17.14 1.51 12.24
C LEU A 332 -17.56 2.98 12.35
N LEU A 333 -16.59 3.89 12.33
CA LEU A 333 -16.81 5.32 12.59
C LEU A 333 -17.63 6.00 11.50
N VAL A 334 -17.36 5.67 10.23
CA VAL A 334 -17.93 6.37 9.07
C VAL A 334 -19.06 5.57 8.43
N SER A 335 -18.84 4.29 8.13
CA SER A 335 -19.83 3.50 7.40
C SER A 335 -20.99 3.04 8.30
N LYS A 336 -20.68 2.45 9.46
CA LYS A 336 -21.68 1.86 10.37
C LYS A 336 -22.36 2.91 11.25
N TYR A 337 -21.60 3.60 12.09
CA TYR A 337 -22.17 4.50 13.09
C TYR A 337 -22.36 5.93 12.55
N ARG A 338 -21.78 6.27 11.40
CA ARG A 338 -21.83 7.62 10.78
C ARG A 338 -21.54 8.75 11.77
N ILE A 339 -20.63 8.51 12.72
CA ILE A 339 -20.31 9.44 13.81
C ILE A 339 -19.56 10.66 13.25
N ILE A 340 -18.75 10.45 12.22
CA ILE A 340 -17.84 11.46 11.68
C ILE A 340 -17.97 11.50 10.14
N SER A 341 -18.06 12.72 9.59
CA SER A 341 -17.95 12.96 8.15
C SER A 341 -16.55 12.60 7.62
N HIS A 342 -16.46 12.05 6.40
CA HIS A 342 -15.20 11.70 5.73
C HIS A 342 -14.17 12.84 5.76
N SER A 343 -14.63 14.08 5.55
CA SER A 343 -13.76 15.26 5.53
C SER A 343 -13.19 15.59 6.92
N ARG A 344 -14.01 15.51 7.97
CA ARG A 344 -13.57 15.73 9.36
C ARG A 344 -12.64 14.62 9.82
N LEU A 345 -12.87 13.38 9.37
CA LEU A 345 -11.98 12.27 9.65
C LEU A 345 -10.59 12.50 9.03
N LEU A 346 -10.50 12.99 7.79
CA LEU A 346 -9.20 13.33 7.19
C LEU A 346 -8.44 14.40 7.97
N THR A 347 -9.12 15.45 8.45
CA THR A 347 -8.50 16.44 9.34
C THR A 347 -7.92 15.80 10.61
N ILE A 348 -8.68 14.91 11.25
CA ILE A 348 -8.22 14.16 12.44
C ILE A 348 -7.02 13.27 12.09
N ILE A 349 -7.06 12.58 10.95
CA ILE A 349 -5.96 11.74 10.46
C ILE A 349 -4.69 12.57 10.28
N PHE A 350 -4.77 13.73 9.63
CA PHE A 350 -3.61 14.59 9.40
C PHE A 350 -3.03 15.13 10.71
N ALA A 351 -3.87 15.59 11.63
CA ALA A 351 -3.43 16.06 12.94
C ALA A 351 -2.79 14.94 13.79
N THR A 352 -3.39 13.75 13.78
CA THR A 352 -2.90 12.58 14.54
C THR A 352 -1.59 12.07 13.96
N ALA A 353 -1.49 11.94 12.63
CA ALA A 353 -0.28 11.54 11.93
C ALA A 353 0.87 12.54 12.15
N SER A 354 0.56 13.84 12.11
CA SER A 354 1.51 14.91 12.44
C SER A 354 2.04 14.78 13.87
N SER A 355 1.14 14.57 14.83
CA SER A 355 1.50 14.42 16.24
C SER A 355 2.35 13.17 16.47
N SER A 356 2.02 12.04 15.83
CA SER A 356 2.82 10.82 15.95
C SER A 356 4.23 10.98 15.41
N LEU A 357 4.43 11.70 14.29
CA LEU A 357 5.76 11.96 13.75
C LEU A 357 6.54 12.97 14.61
N LEU A 358 5.86 13.91 15.27
CA LEU A 358 6.51 14.86 16.17
C LEU A 358 6.99 14.20 17.47
N VAL A 359 6.18 13.29 18.03
CA VAL A 359 6.54 12.56 19.26
C VAL A 359 7.85 11.79 19.09
N THR A 360 8.12 11.21 17.92
CA THR A 360 9.38 10.47 17.69
C THR A 360 10.62 11.36 17.60
N VAL A 361 10.43 12.66 17.38
CA VAL A 361 11.52 13.65 17.40
C VAL A 361 11.77 14.15 18.82
N VAL A 362 10.70 14.37 19.59
CA VAL A 362 10.77 14.92 20.95
C VAL A 362 11.17 13.86 21.96
N VAL A 363 10.63 12.65 21.83
CA VAL A 363 10.80 11.56 22.79
C VAL A 363 11.70 10.49 22.20
N LYS A 364 12.85 10.29 22.83
CA LYS A 364 13.88 9.33 22.40
C LYS A 364 13.78 8.00 23.15
N ASP A 365 12.57 7.46 23.19
CA ASP A 365 12.27 6.17 23.80
C ASP A 365 11.83 5.15 22.74
N GLU A 366 12.34 3.92 22.81
CA GLU A 366 12.06 2.85 21.84
C GLU A 366 10.58 2.49 21.82
N THR A 367 9.95 2.39 23.00
CA THR A 367 8.55 1.97 23.16
C THR A 367 7.61 3.03 22.60
N LEU A 368 7.83 4.30 22.97
CA LEU A 368 7.01 5.42 22.49
C LEU A 368 7.22 5.69 21.01
N THR A 369 8.45 5.54 20.48
CA THR A 369 8.71 5.66 19.05
C THR A 369 7.96 4.58 18.27
N PHE A 370 8.00 3.33 18.74
CA PHE A 370 7.28 2.22 18.12
C PHE A 370 5.76 2.44 18.11
N TRP A 371 5.16 2.79 19.25
CA TRP A 371 3.71 3.03 19.31
C TRP A 371 3.30 4.25 18.50
N SER A 372 4.13 5.29 18.43
CA SER A 372 3.88 6.44 17.56
C SER A 372 3.85 6.03 16.08
N PHE A 373 4.76 5.15 15.65
CA PHE A 373 4.73 4.58 14.31
C PHE A 373 3.51 3.67 14.07
N CYS A 374 3.08 2.88 15.04
CA CYS A 374 1.81 2.14 14.95
C CYS A 374 0.60 3.07 14.79
N VAL A 375 0.56 4.20 15.51
CA VAL A 375 -0.50 5.21 15.37
C VAL A 375 -0.47 5.86 13.99
N PHE A 376 0.72 6.20 13.48
CA PHE A 376 0.89 6.72 12.13
C PHE A 376 0.36 5.72 11.07
N GLU A 377 0.69 4.44 11.22
CA GLU A 377 0.23 3.37 10.31
C GLU A 377 -1.29 3.12 10.42
N ALA A 378 -1.88 3.23 11.61
CA ALA A 378 -3.33 3.21 11.77
C ALA A 378 -3.99 4.40 11.05
N CYS A 379 -3.35 5.57 11.05
CA CYS A 379 -3.79 6.73 10.26
C CYS A 379 -3.73 6.45 8.75
N VAL A 380 -2.67 5.78 8.27
CA VAL A 380 -2.56 5.34 6.87
C VAL A 380 -3.70 4.38 6.50
N GLY A 381 -4.05 3.44 7.38
CA GLY A 381 -5.19 2.54 7.19
C GLY A 381 -6.53 3.27 7.04
N MET A 382 -6.79 4.28 7.87
CA MET A 382 -8.01 5.10 7.77
C MET A 382 -7.99 6.06 6.56
N TYR A 383 -6.81 6.46 6.11
CA TYR A 383 -6.64 7.44 5.03
C TYR A 383 -7.12 6.90 3.67
N TRP A 384 -6.73 5.68 3.29
CA TRP A 384 -7.04 5.15 1.94
C TRP A 384 -8.54 5.09 1.62
N PRO A 385 -9.41 4.54 2.49
CA PRO A 385 -10.85 4.56 2.26
C PRO A 385 -11.43 5.98 2.24
N SER A 386 -10.95 6.85 3.16
CA SER A 386 -11.44 8.23 3.29
C SER A 386 -11.14 9.07 2.06
N VAL A 387 -9.89 9.03 1.58
CA VAL A 387 -9.47 9.78 0.40
C VAL A 387 -10.08 9.20 -0.86
N GLY A 388 -10.23 7.86 -0.95
CA GLY A 388 -10.87 7.19 -2.08
C GLY A 388 -12.32 7.63 -2.27
N TYR A 389 -13.08 7.72 -1.17
CA TYR A 389 -14.45 8.22 -1.17
C TYR A 389 -14.53 9.68 -1.63
N LEU A 390 -13.73 10.58 -1.05
CA LEU A 390 -13.77 12.00 -1.42
C LEU A 390 -13.29 12.25 -2.85
N LYS A 391 -12.23 11.57 -3.30
CA LYS A 391 -11.79 11.64 -4.70
C LYS A 391 -12.89 11.15 -5.65
N GLY A 392 -13.63 10.11 -5.27
CA GLY A 392 -14.78 9.61 -6.02
C GLY A 392 -15.95 10.61 -6.11
N LEU A 393 -16.18 11.42 -5.07
CA LEU A 393 -17.23 12.44 -5.05
C LEU A 393 -16.88 13.71 -5.82
N VAL A 394 -15.62 14.16 -5.74
CA VAL A 394 -15.19 15.45 -6.30
C VAL A 394 -14.78 15.31 -7.77
N ILE A 395 -14.30 14.13 -8.19
CA ILE A 395 -13.71 13.93 -9.51
C ILE A 395 -14.60 13.01 -10.35
N ASP A 396 -15.14 13.59 -11.42
CA ASP A 396 -15.95 12.90 -12.42
C ASP A 396 -15.24 11.68 -13.01
N ASP A 397 -16.00 10.61 -13.22
CA ASP A 397 -15.50 9.33 -13.76
C ASP A 397 -14.75 9.52 -15.09
N SER A 398 -15.17 10.47 -15.93
CA SER A 398 -14.64 10.70 -17.28
C SER A 398 -13.20 11.26 -17.30
N VAL A 399 -12.78 11.97 -16.26
CA VAL A 399 -11.46 12.60 -16.16
C VAL A 399 -10.61 12.03 -15.01
N ARG A 400 -11.18 11.15 -14.17
CA ARG A 400 -10.56 10.60 -12.96
C ARG A 400 -9.14 10.07 -13.16
N ALA A 401 -8.93 9.21 -14.16
CA ALA A 401 -7.63 8.60 -14.41
C ALA A 401 -6.54 9.67 -14.70
N ARG A 402 -6.89 10.74 -15.44
CA ARG A 402 -5.95 11.81 -15.77
C ARG A 402 -5.70 12.74 -14.58
N VAL A 403 -6.74 13.07 -13.82
CA VAL A 403 -6.60 13.86 -12.60
C VAL A 403 -5.73 13.13 -11.58
N TYR A 404 -5.96 11.83 -11.34
CA TYR A 404 -5.15 11.03 -10.43
C TYR A 404 -3.69 10.92 -10.89
N GLY A 405 -3.46 10.73 -12.20
CA GLY A 405 -2.13 10.76 -12.78
C GLY A 405 -1.42 12.09 -12.54
N LEU A 406 -2.11 13.22 -12.75
CA LEU A 406 -1.56 14.56 -12.51
C LEU A 406 -1.27 14.81 -11.02
N MET A 407 -2.14 14.34 -10.11
CA MET A 407 -1.93 14.44 -8.66
C MET A 407 -0.72 13.64 -8.16
N ARG A 408 -0.32 12.57 -8.86
CA ARG A 408 0.88 11.79 -8.52
C ARG A 408 2.20 12.45 -8.90
N ILE A 409 2.20 13.36 -9.88
CA ILE A 409 3.43 14.06 -10.29
C ILE A 409 4.05 14.87 -9.14
N PRO A 410 3.34 15.79 -8.46
CA PRO A 410 3.93 16.55 -7.36
C PRO A 410 4.34 15.66 -6.19
N LEU A 411 3.58 14.59 -5.91
CA LEU A 411 3.92 13.58 -4.90
C LEU A 411 5.26 12.90 -5.21
N ASN A 412 5.43 12.41 -6.44
CA ASN A 412 6.66 11.74 -6.85
C ASN A 412 7.85 12.71 -6.82
N ILE A 413 7.67 13.96 -7.26
CA ILE A 413 8.71 15.00 -7.17
C ILE A 413 9.09 15.24 -5.71
N PHE A 414 8.10 15.40 -4.83
CA PHE A 414 8.32 15.62 -3.39
C PHE A 414 9.17 14.50 -2.77
N VAL A 415 8.79 13.24 -2.98
CA VAL A 415 9.52 12.08 -2.46
C VAL A 415 10.93 12.00 -3.04
N VAL A 416 11.08 12.18 -4.36
CA VAL A 416 12.39 12.13 -5.03
C VAL A 416 13.31 13.23 -4.52
N VAL A 417 12.83 14.46 -4.39
CA VAL A 417 13.63 15.57 -3.86
C VAL A 417 14.03 15.31 -2.42
N ALA A 418 13.10 14.91 -1.56
CA ALA A 418 13.39 14.63 -0.15
C ALA A 418 14.39 13.47 0.04
N LEU A 419 14.32 12.43 -0.78
CA LEU A 419 15.29 11.33 -0.77
C LEU A 419 16.63 11.70 -1.45
N SER A 420 16.64 12.62 -2.41
CA SER A 420 17.87 13.07 -3.07
C SER A 420 18.68 14.04 -2.21
N LEU A 421 18.02 14.76 -1.30
CA LEU A 421 18.65 15.67 -0.34
C LEU A 421 19.09 14.96 0.95
N ILE A 422 19.02 13.63 1.01
CA ILE A 422 19.38 12.86 2.21
C ILE A 422 20.82 13.15 2.63
N GLN A 423 20.98 13.36 3.93
CA GLN A 423 22.27 13.41 4.61
C GLN A 423 22.29 12.36 5.72
N GLU A 424 23.44 11.76 5.97
CA GLU A 424 23.59 10.81 7.05
C GLU A 424 23.45 11.54 8.40
N GLY A 425 22.67 10.98 9.32
CA GLY A 425 22.60 11.45 10.70
C GLY A 425 21.19 11.66 11.25
N GLU A 426 21.11 11.64 12.59
CA GLU A 426 19.87 11.85 13.33
C GLU A 426 19.27 13.23 13.12
N ALA A 427 20.11 14.27 12.95
CA ALA A 427 19.64 15.64 12.74
C ALA A 427 18.81 15.78 11.45
N TYR A 428 19.27 15.21 10.34
CA TYR A 428 18.53 15.24 9.07
C TYR A 428 17.22 14.47 9.18
N ARG A 429 17.24 13.26 9.77
CA ARG A 429 16.02 12.47 9.99
C ARG A 429 14.99 13.23 10.83
N ASN A 430 15.43 13.85 11.93
CA ASN A 430 14.55 14.65 12.78
C ASN A 430 13.99 15.86 12.01
N GLN A 431 14.81 16.50 11.17
CA GLN A 431 14.35 17.59 10.29
C GLN A 431 13.30 17.11 9.28
N VAL A 432 13.46 15.92 8.70
CA VAL A 432 12.45 15.33 7.80
C VAL A 432 11.15 15.08 8.54
N PHE A 433 11.18 14.44 9.72
CA PHE A 433 9.96 14.20 10.51
C PHE A 433 9.30 15.50 10.98
N MET A 434 10.07 16.51 11.38
CA MET A 434 9.53 17.85 11.70
C MET A 434 8.91 18.52 10.47
N THR A 435 9.53 18.42 9.29
CA THR A 435 9.01 18.98 8.04
C THR A 435 7.70 18.29 7.66
N CYS A 436 7.67 16.95 7.66
CA CYS A 436 6.46 16.17 7.40
C CYS A 436 5.35 16.51 8.41
N SER A 437 5.68 16.57 9.70
CA SER A 437 4.75 16.96 10.76
C SER A 437 4.17 18.35 10.52
N GLY A 438 5.00 19.35 10.22
CA GLY A 438 4.58 20.72 9.90
C GLY A 438 3.69 20.80 8.66
N LEU A 439 4.06 20.13 7.57
CA LEU A 439 3.26 20.06 6.34
C LEU A 439 1.88 19.42 6.59
N LEU A 440 1.82 18.39 7.44
CA LEU A 440 0.57 17.74 7.83
C LEU A 440 -0.33 18.64 8.69
N VAL A 441 0.24 19.47 9.60
CA VAL A 441 -0.53 20.48 10.35
C VAL A 441 -1.12 21.52 9.39
N VAL A 442 -0.30 22.04 8.47
CA VAL A 442 -0.73 23.03 7.47
C VAL A 442 -1.89 22.47 6.64
N VAL A 443 -1.75 21.24 6.14
CA VAL A 443 -2.82 20.56 5.39
C VAL A 443 -4.05 20.35 6.24
N SER A 444 -3.91 19.93 7.50
CA SER A 444 -5.03 19.77 8.42
C SER A 444 -5.81 21.09 8.58
N GLY A 445 -5.10 22.22 8.74
CA GLY A 445 -5.70 23.55 8.84
C GLY A 445 -6.42 23.97 7.56
N ILE A 446 -5.78 23.80 6.40
CA ILE A 446 -6.39 24.11 5.09
C ILE A 446 -7.64 23.25 4.86
N PHE A 447 -7.55 21.94 5.12
CA PHE A 447 -8.71 21.04 4.99
C PHE A 447 -9.84 21.46 5.92
N HIS A 448 -9.54 21.77 7.18
CA HIS A 448 -10.57 22.22 8.12
C HIS A 448 -11.28 23.47 7.62
N TYR A 449 -10.54 24.46 7.10
CA TYR A 449 -11.10 25.70 6.57
C TYR A 449 -12.01 25.45 5.35
N VAL A 450 -11.50 24.73 4.34
CA VAL A 450 -12.24 24.42 3.09
C VAL A 450 -13.47 23.54 3.33
N VAL A 451 -13.40 22.65 4.32
CA VAL A 451 -14.52 21.78 4.70
C VAL A 451 -15.58 22.56 5.47
N THR A 452 -15.19 23.52 6.30
CA THR A 452 -16.14 24.35 7.05
C THR A 452 -16.93 25.28 6.12
N GLU A 453 -16.26 25.90 5.14
CA GLU A 453 -16.92 26.76 4.13
C GLU A 453 -17.86 26.03 3.18
N SER A 454 -17.72 24.70 3.02
CA SER A 454 -18.61 23.93 2.13
C SER A 454 -19.89 23.42 2.80
N VAL A 455 -20.02 23.59 4.12
CA VAL A 455 -21.17 23.17 4.95
C VAL A 455 -21.94 24.38 5.51
N SER A 456 -21.33 25.57 5.53
CA SER A 456 -22.00 26.87 5.75
C SER A 456 -22.58 27.42 4.46
#